data_AF-A0A7V6HEL9-F1
#
_entry.id   AF-A0A7V6HEL9-F1
#
_cell.length_a   1.000
_cell.length_b   1.000
_cell.length_c   1.000
_cell.angle_alpha   90.00
_cell.angle_beta   90.00
_cell.angle_gamma   90.00
#
_symmetry.space_group_name_H-M   'P 1'
#
loop_
_entity.id
_entity.type
_entity.pdbx_description
1 polymer ?
#
loop_
_entity_poly.entity_id
_entity_poly.type
_entity_poly.pdbx_seq_one_letter_code
_entity_poly.pdbx_strand_id
1 'polypeptide(L)'
;MNLVKEPWIPVVMQDGKPARVSLRDAFAKGEDIADLAANPCQRIALMRLLICVAQAALDGPKDEEDWLACKPRLVPAVLSYLDTWQHRFNLFGEHAFLQV
;
A
#
# COMPACT_ATOMS: atom_id res chain seq x y z
N MET A 1 5.53 0.98 -15.77
CA MET A 1 5.34 0.34 -14.46
C MET A 1 5.33 1.37 -13.35
N ASN A 2 4.16 1.91 -13.07
CA ASN A 2 3.87 2.73 -11.91
C ASN A 2 3.23 1.87 -10.81
N LEU A 3 3.91 1.74 -9.68
CA LEU A 3 3.52 0.85 -8.58
C LEU A 3 2.20 1.25 -7.90
N VAL A 4 1.75 2.50 -8.09
CA VAL A 4 0.46 3.01 -7.57
C VAL A 4 -0.71 2.45 -8.36
N LYS A 5 -0.58 2.35 -9.69
CA LYS A 5 -1.70 2.05 -10.60
C LYS A 5 -1.67 0.65 -11.17
N GLU A 6 -0.48 0.13 -11.43
CA GLU A 6 -0.31 -1.17 -12.08
C GLU A 6 -0.27 -2.29 -11.04
N PRO A 7 -0.91 -3.45 -11.28
CA PRO A 7 -0.94 -4.54 -10.32
C PRO A 7 0.40 -5.27 -10.23
N TRP A 8 0.94 -5.39 -9.03
CA TRP A 8 2.24 -6.03 -8.81
C TRP A 8 2.35 -6.81 -7.52
N ILE A 9 1.60 -6.41 -6.48
CA ILE A 9 1.61 -7.04 -5.16
C ILE A 9 0.79 -8.34 -5.23
N PRO A 10 1.40 -9.51 -5.01
CA PRO A 10 0.69 -10.78 -5.02
C PRO A 10 -0.15 -10.93 -3.74
N VAL A 11 -1.42 -11.28 -3.89
CA VAL A 11 -2.38 -11.44 -2.79
C VAL A 11 -3.22 -12.70 -2.96
N VAL A 12 -3.81 -13.15 -1.86
CA VAL A 12 -4.91 -14.10 -1.81
C VAL A 12 -6.17 -13.29 -1.48
N MET A 13 -7.20 -13.40 -2.32
CA MET A 13 -8.50 -12.78 -2.08
C MET A 13 -9.29 -13.58 -1.03
N GLN A 14 -10.35 -13.00 -0.46
CA GLN A 14 -11.24 -13.71 0.48
C GLN A 14 -11.83 -15.01 -0.09
N ASP A 15 -12.01 -15.11 -1.41
CA ASP A 15 -12.47 -16.33 -2.07
C ASP A 15 -11.38 -17.39 -2.30
N GLY A 16 -10.17 -17.16 -1.76
CA GLY A 16 -9.01 -18.04 -1.87
C GLY A 16 -8.25 -17.95 -3.19
N LYS A 17 -8.71 -17.14 -4.16
CA LYS A 17 -8.03 -17.04 -5.45
C LYS A 17 -6.79 -16.15 -5.38
N PRO A 18 -5.70 -16.52 -6.09
CA PRO A 18 -4.54 -15.66 -6.22
C PRO A 18 -4.86 -14.48 -7.14
N ALA A 19 -4.39 -13.29 -6.78
CA ALA A 19 -4.49 -12.09 -7.59
C ALA A 19 -3.23 -11.23 -7.46
N ARG A 20 -3.13 -10.20 -8.31
CA ARG A 20 -2.19 -9.10 -8.14
C ARG A 20 -2.94 -7.79 -8.04
N VAL A 21 -2.52 -6.96 -7.09
CA VAL A 21 -3.13 -5.64 -6.84
C VAL A 21 -2.06 -4.55 -6.94
N SER A 22 -2.51 -3.35 -7.29
CA SER A 22 -1.67 -2.14 -7.22
C SER A 22 -1.54 -1.66 -5.78
N LEU A 23 -0.64 -0.71 -5.48
CA LEU A 23 -0.63 -0.09 -4.14
C LEU A 23 -1.98 0.58 -3.86
N ARG A 24 -2.59 1.25 -4.84
CA ARG A 24 -3.90 1.88 -4.67
C ARG A 24 -4.98 0.85 -4.32
N ASP A 25 -5.03 -0.27 -5.03
CA ASP A 25 -5.99 -1.35 -4.78
C ASP A 25 -5.75 -2.02 -3.42
N ALA A 26 -4.49 -2.19 -2.98
CA ALA A 26 -4.18 -2.79 -1.69
C ALA A 26 -4.81 -2.03 -0.51
N PHE A 27 -4.94 -0.70 -0.61
CA PHE A 27 -5.66 0.09 0.39
C PHE A 27 -7.16 0.17 0.11
N ALA A 28 -7.56 0.41 -1.15
CA ALA A 28 -8.97 0.60 -1.51
C ALA A 28 -9.83 -0.67 -1.34
N LYS A 29 -9.24 -1.85 -1.57
CA LYS A 29 -9.89 -3.16 -1.51
C LYS A 29 -9.30 -4.04 -0.40
N GLY A 30 -8.71 -3.41 0.62
CA GLY A 30 -8.04 -4.14 1.71
C GLY A 30 -8.94 -5.14 2.42
N GLU A 31 -10.25 -4.85 2.50
CA GLU A 31 -11.22 -5.77 3.08
C GLU A 31 -11.46 -7.01 2.21
N ASP A 32 -11.28 -6.95 0.88
CA ASP A 32 -11.45 -8.11 -0.01
C ASP A 32 -10.20 -9.02 -0.06
N ILE A 33 -9.08 -8.56 0.52
CA ILE A 33 -7.80 -9.26 0.52
C ILE A 33 -7.67 -10.07 1.81
N ALA A 34 -7.55 -11.39 1.67
CA ALA A 34 -7.30 -12.27 2.79
C ALA A 34 -5.84 -12.21 3.24
N ASP A 35 -4.90 -12.22 2.29
CA ASP A 35 -3.48 -12.23 2.65
C ASP A 35 -2.50 -11.78 1.54
N LEU A 36 -1.26 -11.48 1.92
CA LEU A 36 -0.15 -11.29 0.97
C LEU A 36 0.42 -12.65 0.52
N ALA A 37 0.31 -12.96 -0.77
CA ALA A 37 0.80 -14.21 -1.37
C ALA A 37 2.31 -14.10 -1.67
N ALA A 38 3.12 -13.89 -0.64
CA ALA A 38 4.56 -13.66 -0.73
C ALA A 38 5.33 -14.55 0.26
N ASN A 39 6.61 -14.84 -0.05
CA ASN A 39 7.47 -15.55 0.91
C ASN A 39 7.71 -14.70 2.18
N PRO A 40 8.18 -15.30 3.29
CA PRO A 40 8.29 -14.58 4.57
C PRO A 40 9.06 -13.25 4.49
N CYS A 41 10.20 -13.23 3.80
CA CYS A 41 11.01 -12.02 3.67
C CYS A 41 10.30 -10.93 2.87
N GLN A 42 9.70 -11.30 1.74
CA GLN A 42 8.93 -10.38 0.89
C GLN A 42 7.69 -9.85 1.62
N ARG A 43 6.99 -10.71 2.36
CA ARG A 43 5.82 -10.34 3.16
C ARG A 43 6.16 -9.25 4.17
N ILE A 44 7.26 -9.40 4.91
CA ILE A 44 7.71 -8.39 5.87
C ILE A 44 8.03 -7.07 5.15
N ALA A 45 8.76 -7.12 4.03
CA ALA A 45 9.11 -5.93 3.26
C ALA A 45 7.87 -5.19 2.72
N LEU A 46 6.92 -5.93 2.14
CA LEU A 46 5.65 -5.39 1.64
C LEU A 46 4.83 -4.76 2.76
N MET A 47 4.68 -5.45 3.89
CA MET A 47 3.93 -4.92 5.03
C MET A 47 4.56 -3.63 5.57
N ARG A 48 5.90 -3.57 5.67
CA ARG A 48 6.60 -2.34 6.06
C ARG A 48 6.37 -1.20 5.08
N LEU A 49 6.42 -1.47 3.78
CA LEU A 49 6.11 -0.47 2.76
C LEU A 49 4.69 0.07 2.91
N LEU A 50 3.69 -0.82 3.07
CA LEU A 50 2.29 -0.42 3.27
C LEU A 50 2.12 0.42 4.55
N ILE A 51 2.76 0.02 5.65
CA ILE A 51 2.73 0.79 6.90
C ILE A 51 3.36 2.17 6.70
N CYS A 52 4.52 2.28 6.03
CA CYS A 52 5.15 3.57 5.76
C CYS A 52 4.26 4.50 4.93
N VAL A 53 3.57 3.96 3.91
CA VAL A 53 2.60 4.73 3.12
C VAL A 53 1.42 5.19 3.99
N ALA A 54 0.87 4.31 4.83
CA ALA A 54 -0.23 4.66 5.74
C ALA A 54 0.17 5.76 6.74
N GLN A 55 1.36 5.63 7.34
CA GLN A 55 1.92 6.60 8.28
C GLN A 55 2.14 7.96 7.60
N ALA A 56 2.79 7.99 6.44
CA ALA A 56 3.03 9.23 5.70
C ALA A 56 1.73 9.91 5.24
N ALA A 57 0.72 9.13 4.82
CA ALA A 57 -0.55 9.65 4.37
C ALA A 57 -1.41 10.23 5.51
N LEU A 58 -1.35 9.62 6.70
CA LEU A 58 -2.08 10.08 7.88
C LEU A 58 -1.37 11.20 8.65
N ASP A 59 -0.13 11.55 8.26
CA ASP A 59 0.80 12.31 9.11
C ASP A 59 0.97 11.66 10.50
N GLY A 60 0.90 10.33 10.52
CA GLY A 60 0.99 9.46 11.69
C GLY A 60 -0.17 9.61 12.68
N PRO A 61 -0.69 8.50 13.23
CA PRO A 61 -1.42 8.58 14.49
C PRO A 61 -0.48 9.10 15.57
N LYS A 62 -0.87 10.17 16.24
CA LYS A 62 0.01 10.85 17.22
C LYS A 62 0.19 10.04 18.50
N ASP A 63 -0.82 9.26 18.85
CA ASP A 63 -0.90 8.45 20.04
C ASP A 63 -1.82 7.23 19.80
N GLU A 64 -2.02 6.44 20.85
CA GLU A 64 -2.86 5.24 20.81
C GLU A 64 -4.34 5.56 20.57
N GLU A 65 -4.85 6.67 21.08
CA GLU A 65 -6.24 7.07 20.89
C GLU A 65 -6.52 7.42 19.42
N ASP A 66 -5.64 8.21 18.81
CA ASP A 66 -5.69 8.54 17.39
C ASP A 66 -5.56 7.27 16.54
N TRP A 67 -4.69 6.34 16.92
CA TRP A 67 -4.53 5.06 16.23
C TRP A 67 -5.80 4.22 16.24
N LEU A 68 -6.49 4.12 17.38
CA LEU A 68 -7.77 3.41 17.49
C LEU A 68 -8.87 4.04 16.63
N ALA A 69 -8.83 5.37 16.46
CA ALA A 69 -9.82 6.13 15.72
C ALA A 69 -9.46 6.37 14.24
N CYS A 70 -8.29 5.96 13.75
CA CYS A 70 -7.82 6.35 12.42
C CYS A 70 -8.37 5.52 11.26
N LYS A 71 -8.96 4.35 11.53
CA LYS A 71 -9.43 3.43 10.48
C LYS A 71 -10.35 4.10 9.43
N PRO A 72 -11.36 4.93 9.78
CA PRO A 72 -12.21 5.59 8.79
C PRO A 72 -11.47 6.61 7.91
N ARG A 73 -10.37 7.19 8.42
CA ARG A 73 -9.56 8.21 7.72
C ARG A 73 -8.49 7.60 6.83
N LEU A 74 -8.08 6.35 7.12
CA LEU A 74 -6.94 5.69 6.49
C LEU A 74 -7.05 5.63 4.96
N VAL A 75 -8.12 5.03 4.44
CA VAL A 75 -8.24 4.82 2.98
C VAL A 75 -8.30 6.16 2.22
N PRO A 76 -9.18 7.13 2.58
CA PRO A 76 -9.19 8.42 1.89
C PRO A 76 -7.84 9.15 1.92
N ALA A 77 -7.16 9.15 3.07
CA ALA A 77 -5.86 9.81 3.22
C ALA A 77 -4.80 9.16 2.32
N VAL A 78 -4.72 7.82 2.32
CA VAL A 78 -3.75 7.09 1.50
C VAL A 78 -4.00 7.28 0.01
N LEU A 79 -5.25 7.25 -0.44
CA LEU A 79 -5.56 7.48 -1.86
C LEU A 79 -5.15 8.88 -2.31
N SER A 80 -5.43 9.91 -1.51
CA SER A 80 -5.00 11.29 -1.78
C SER A 80 -3.48 11.44 -1.81
N TYR A 81 -2.79 10.81 -0.85
CA TYR A 81 -1.33 10.78 -0.79
C TYR A 81 -0.73 10.12 -2.05
N LEU A 82 -1.22 8.95 -2.43
CA LEU A 82 -0.73 8.23 -3.61
C LEU A 82 -1.02 8.98 -4.91
N ASP A 83 -2.15 9.68 -5.02
CA ASP A 83 -2.46 10.51 -6.18
C ASP A 83 -1.50 11.70 -6.30
N THR A 84 -1.11 12.30 -5.17
CA THR A 84 -0.11 13.39 -5.13
C THR A 84 1.29 12.89 -5.51
N TRP A 85 1.70 11.76 -4.94
CA TRP A 85 3.08 11.26 -5.05
C TRP A 85 3.32 10.23 -6.15
N GLN A 86 2.31 9.89 -6.95
CA GLN A 86 2.37 8.82 -7.97
C GLN A 86 3.60 8.89 -8.90
N HIS A 87 4.10 10.09 -9.19
CA HIS A 87 5.27 10.30 -10.05
C HIS A 87 6.58 9.72 -9.46
N ARG A 88 6.67 9.57 -8.13
CA ARG A 88 7.81 8.97 -7.41
C ARG A 88 7.75 7.45 -7.29
N PHE A 89 6.66 6.84 -7.75
CA PHE A 89 6.43 5.39 -7.67
C PHE A 89 6.60 4.69 -9.04
N ASN A 90 7.26 5.34 -9.99
CA ASN A 90 7.64 4.69 -11.24
C ASN A 90 8.84 3.78 -10.99
N LEU A 91 8.76 2.51 -11.37
CA LEU A 91 9.87 1.56 -11.20
C LEU A 91 11.06 1.88 -12.12
N PHE A 92 10.81 2.58 -13.21
CA PHE A 92 11.81 2.97 -14.20
C PHE A 92 11.72 4.48 -14.49
N GLY A 93 12.83 5.09 -14.88
CA GLY A 93 12.93 6.52 -15.22
C GLY A 93 13.94 7.26 -14.36
N GLU A 94 14.00 8.58 -14.52
CA GLU A 94 14.96 9.47 -13.82
C GLU A 94 14.80 9.47 -12.29
N HIS A 95 13.58 9.25 -11.81
CA HIS A 95 13.27 9.12 -10.38
C HIS A 95 12.73 7.72 -10.08
N ALA A 96 13.48 6.70 -10.50
CA ALA A 96 13.12 5.30 -10.30
C ALA A 96 12.94 4.97 -8.81
N PHE A 97 11.84 4.30 -8.50
CA PHE A 97 11.47 3.97 -7.13
C PHE A 97 12.54 3.08 -6.48
N LEU A 98 13.12 3.57 -5.37
CA LEU A 98 14.17 2.92 -4.57
C LEU A 98 15.43 2.53 -5.36
N GLN A 99 15.80 3.31 -6.37
CA GLN A 99 16.98 3.08 -7.23
C GLN A 99 17.81 4.36 -7.41
N VAL A 100 19.05 4.22 -7.89
CA VAL A 100 20.01 5.31 -8.21
C VAL A 100 20.37 5.25 -9.69
#